data_AF-A0A4R7UES1-F1
#
_entry.id   AF-A0A4R7UES1-F1
#
_cell.length_a   1.000
_cell.length_b   1.000
_cell.length_c   1.000
_cell.angle_alpha   90.00
_cell.angle_beta   90.00
_cell.angle_gamma   90.00
#
_symmetry.space_group_name_H-M   'P 1'
#
loop_
_entity.id
_entity.type
_entity.pdbx_description
1 polymer ?
#
loop_
_entity_poly.entity_id
_entity_poly.type
_entity_poly.pdbx_seq_one_letter_code
_entity_poly.pdbx_strand_id
1 'polypeptide(L)'
;MKENMQKINPTKIQLFKIYKMTDKLKKSISKFASYEIDRLLPILYIGDDIIFGEVRNVDQVQENEDVTDLYNHEKMWDSALYYKNFYRMNSKILNEYIYEDEETISLGQVSEVNELNILDKLKYYFTTLDADTKLTYIYPKKNTQSKSIVH
;
A
#
# COMPACT_ATOMS: atom_id res chain seq x y z
N MET A 1 -11.51 9.01 28.16
CA MET A 1 -10.05 9.09 27.94
C MET A 1 -9.86 9.59 26.52
N LYS A 2 -9.25 10.76 26.33
CA LYS A 2 -9.02 11.34 25.01
C LYS A 2 -7.75 10.70 24.45
N GLU A 3 -7.89 9.84 23.45
CA GLU A 3 -6.75 9.35 22.69
C GLU A 3 -6.09 10.55 22.00
N ASN A 4 -4.83 10.79 22.36
CA ASN A 4 -3.97 11.74 21.67
C ASN A 4 -3.72 11.19 20.26
N MET A 5 -4.53 11.59 19.29
CA MET A 5 -4.15 11.49 17.88
C MET A 5 -2.90 12.33 17.70
N GLN A 6 -1.73 11.67 17.69
CA GLN A 6 -0.48 12.27 17.26
C GLN A 6 -0.71 12.94 15.91
N LYS A 7 -0.29 14.20 15.81
CA LYS A 7 -0.45 15.04 14.62
C LYS A 7 0.17 14.32 13.41
N ILE A 8 -0.70 13.86 12.52
CA ILE A 8 -0.35 13.38 11.19
C ILE A 8 0.16 14.60 10.42
N ASN A 9 1.48 14.71 10.25
CA ASN A 9 2.01 15.63 9.27
C ASN A 9 1.56 15.12 7.88
N PRO A 10 1.02 15.97 7.00
CA PRO A 10 0.78 15.59 5.62
C PRO A 10 2.14 15.44 4.93
N THR A 11 2.76 14.27 5.09
CA THR A 11 4.00 13.95 4.39
C THR A 11 3.65 13.75 2.92
N LYS A 12 4.37 14.38 2.00
CA LYS A 12 4.26 14.04 0.58
C LYS A 12 4.60 12.55 0.43
N ILE A 13 3.70 11.76 -0.15
CA ILE A 13 3.91 10.31 -0.31
C ILE A 13 5.23 10.06 -1.04
N GLN A 14 6.09 9.27 -0.41
CA GLN A 14 7.38 8.85 -0.95
C GLN A 14 7.22 7.46 -1.56
N LEU A 15 7.77 7.25 -2.75
CA LEU A 15 7.87 5.91 -3.32
C LEU A 15 8.88 5.09 -2.51
N PHE A 16 8.71 3.77 -2.51
CA PHE A 16 9.60 2.83 -1.83
C PHE A 16 9.75 3.09 -0.32
N LYS A 17 8.70 3.64 0.28
CA LYS A 17 8.58 3.83 1.72
C LYS A 17 7.31 3.16 2.21
N ILE A 18 7.42 2.42 3.31
CA ILE A 18 6.26 1.74 3.89
C ILE A 18 5.38 2.77 4.59
N TYR A 19 4.07 2.57 4.54
CA TYR A 19 3.13 3.32 5.34
C TYR A 19 2.11 2.40 6.00
N LYS A 20 1.62 2.78 7.18
CA LYS A 20 0.43 2.18 7.77
C LYS A 20 -0.82 2.82 7.21
N MET A 21 -1.87 2.02 7.11
CA MET A 21 -3.19 2.46 6.67
C MET A 21 -4.11 2.75 7.85
N THR A 22 -4.99 3.72 7.70
CA THR A 22 -6.14 3.90 8.59
C THR A 22 -7.13 2.73 8.46
N ASP A 23 -7.89 2.44 9.52
CA ASP A 23 -8.90 1.37 9.53
C ASP A 23 -9.91 1.45 8.38
N LYS A 24 -10.23 2.67 7.94
CA LYS A 24 -11.16 2.89 6.81
C LYS A 24 -10.59 2.36 5.49
N LEU A 25 -9.31 2.60 5.24
CA LEU A 25 -8.64 2.10 4.04
C LEU A 25 -8.41 0.59 4.14
N LYS A 26 -7.94 0.09 5.30
CA LYS A 26 -7.81 -1.36 5.57
C LYS A 26 -9.10 -2.10 5.24
N LYS A 27 -10.23 -1.71 5.84
CA LYS A 27 -11.55 -2.30 5.57
C LYS A 27 -12.01 -2.21 4.12
N SER A 28 -11.53 -1.22 3.37
CA SER A 28 -11.87 -1.06 1.96
C SER A 28 -11.07 -2.03 1.09
N ILE A 29 -9.78 -2.20 1.39
CA ILE A 29 -8.86 -3.07 0.65
C ILE A 29 -9.11 -4.55 0.99
N SER A 30 -9.39 -4.88 2.25
CA SER A 30 -9.70 -6.26 2.68
C SER A 30 -10.93 -6.88 2.02
N LYS A 31 -11.72 -6.11 1.24
CA LYS A 31 -12.79 -6.67 0.39
C LYS A 31 -12.27 -7.36 -0.87
N PHE A 32 -11.03 -7.06 -1.25
CA PHE A 32 -10.35 -7.56 -2.44
C PHE A 32 -9.21 -8.53 -2.10
N ALA A 33 -8.86 -8.62 -0.81
CA ALA A 33 -7.84 -9.52 -0.29
C ALA A 33 -8.47 -10.58 0.63
N SER A 34 -7.85 -11.75 0.71
CA SER A 34 -8.29 -12.85 1.58
C SER A 34 -7.78 -12.72 3.03
N TYR A 35 -7.06 -11.65 3.35
CA TYR A 35 -6.41 -11.39 4.63
C TYR A 35 -6.47 -9.90 4.96
N GLU A 36 -6.17 -9.58 6.22
CA GLU A 36 -6.00 -8.19 6.67
C GLU A 36 -4.69 -7.62 6.12
N ILE A 37 -4.75 -6.39 5.62
CA ILE A 37 -3.59 -5.67 5.09
C ILE A 37 -3.45 -4.41 5.92
N ASP A 38 -2.34 -4.30 6.63
CA ASP A 38 -2.08 -3.17 7.52
C ASP A 38 -1.17 -2.11 6.92
N ARG A 39 -0.28 -2.55 6.03
CA ARG A 39 0.81 -1.75 5.48
C ARG A 39 0.83 -1.81 3.97
N LEU A 40 1.29 -0.72 3.37
CA LEU A 40 1.46 -0.60 1.93
C LEU A 40 2.81 -0.01 1.60
N LEU A 41 3.24 -0.26 0.36
CA LEU A 41 4.42 0.34 -0.24
C LEU A 41 3.98 1.03 -1.54
N PRO A 42 4.05 2.36 -1.63
CA PRO A 42 3.85 3.07 -2.89
C PRO A 42 5.03 2.85 -3.84
N ILE A 43 4.74 2.60 -5.12
CA ILE A 43 5.77 2.13 -6.07
C ILE A 43 5.85 3.01 -7.31
N LEU A 44 4.72 3.50 -7.83
CA LEU A 44 4.71 4.25 -9.08
C LEU A 44 3.60 5.32 -9.09
N TYR A 45 3.93 6.50 -9.62
CA TYR A 45 2.94 7.53 -9.97
C TYR A 45 2.49 7.41 -11.42
N ILE A 46 1.19 7.55 -11.67
CA ILE A 46 0.58 7.63 -13.00
C ILE A 46 -0.39 8.81 -13.02
N GLY A 47 0.07 9.96 -13.51
CA GLY A 47 -0.67 11.21 -13.39
C GLY A 47 -0.88 11.57 -11.92
N ASP A 48 -2.14 11.80 -11.52
CA ASP A 48 -2.51 12.08 -10.13
C ASP A 48 -2.68 10.82 -9.27
N ASP A 49 -2.66 9.64 -9.89
CA ASP A 49 -2.83 8.37 -9.19
C ASP A 49 -1.48 7.77 -8.78
N ILE A 50 -1.53 6.93 -7.77
CA ILE A 50 -0.40 6.16 -7.27
C ILE A 50 -0.76 4.68 -7.20
N ILE A 51 0.17 3.84 -7.65
CA ILE A 51 0.13 2.40 -7.49
C ILE A 51 0.92 2.03 -6.24
N PHE A 52 0.33 1.19 -5.40
CA PHE A 52 0.97 0.65 -4.21
C PHE A 52 0.68 -0.85 -4.08
N GLY A 53 1.63 -1.56 -3.49
CA GLY A 53 1.49 -2.98 -3.18
C GLY A 53 1.30 -3.24 -1.70
N GLU A 54 0.96 -4.48 -1.39
CA GLU A 54 0.74 -4.97 -0.03
C GLU A 54 2.06 -5.31 0.62
N VAL A 55 2.24 -4.86 1.86
CA VAL A 55 3.36 -5.28 2.68
C VAL A 55 2.84 -6.15 3.81
N ARG A 56 3.44 -7.33 3.97
CA ARG A 56 3.15 -8.23 5.10
C ARG A 56 4.42 -8.68 5.79
N ASN A 57 4.25 -9.31 6.93
CA ASN A 57 5.35 -9.98 7.60
C ASN A 57 5.78 -11.22 6.78
N VAL A 58 7.07 -11.50 6.70
CA VAL A 58 7.64 -12.71 6.08
C VAL A 58 7.06 -13.97 6.71
N ASP A 59 6.80 -13.97 8.02
CA ASP A 59 6.17 -15.09 8.73
C ASP A 59 4.74 -15.41 8.23
N GLN A 60 4.13 -14.50 7.48
CA GLN A 60 2.79 -14.64 6.89
C GLN A 60 2.83 -15.04 5.41
N VAL A 61 4.02 -15.20 4.82
CA VAL A 61 4.22 -15.61 3.42
C VAL A 61 3.96 -17.11 3.31
N GLN A 62 3.09 -17.54 2.39
CA GLN A 62 2.92 -18.95 2.07
C GLN A 62 4.03 -19.43 1.12
N GLU A 63 4.41 -20.72 1.14
CA GLU A 63 5.53 -21.32 0.37
C GLU A 63 5.56 -21.02 -1.15
N ASN A 64 4.45 -20.53 -1.73
CA ASN A 64 4.33 -20.25 -3.16
C ASN A 64 4.01 -18.77 -3.47
N GLU A 65 4.04 -17.89 -2.48
CA GLU A 65 3.81 -16.46 -2.72
C GLU A 65 5.10 -15.80 -3.21
N ASP A 66 5.03 -15.16 -4.38
CA ASP A 66 6.14 -14.39 -4.91
C ASP A 66 6.22 -13.04 -4.19
N VAL A 67 7.36 -12.79 -3.57
CA VAL A 67 7.62 -11.63 -2.73
C VAL A 67 9.01 -11.04 -2.94
N THR A 68 9.21 -9.81 -2.47
CA THR A 68 10.53 -9.19 -2.31
C THR A 68 10.69 -8.76 -0.87
N ASP A 69 11.71 -9.29 -0.21
CA ASP A 69 12.08 -8.86 1.14
C ASP A 69 12.57 -7.41 1.09
N LEU A 70 12.01 -6.59 1.97
CA LEU A 70 12.26 -5.15 1.98
C LEU A 70 13.42 -4.77 2.90
N TYR A 71 13.60 -5.51 4.00
CA TYR A 71 14.65 -5.30 5.01
C TYR A 71 15.25 -6.62 5.45
N ASN A 72 16.52 -6.59 5.87
CA ASN A 72 17.27 -7.78 6.31
C ASN A 72 17.15 -7.97 7.84
N HIS A 73 17.00 -9.23 8.26
CA HIS A 73 16.65 -9.78 9.59
C HIS A 73 17.45 -9.32 10.84
N GLU A 74 18.34 -8.33 10.77
CA GLU A 74 19.24 -8.06 11.91
C GLU A 74 18.71 -7.08 12.96
N LYS A 75 17.65 -6.30 12.69
CA LYS A 75 17.24 -5.25 13.64
C LYS A 75 15.73 -5.05 13.87
N MET A 76 14.84 -5.44 12.96
CA MET A 76 13.39 -5.19 13.06
C MET A 76 12.57 -6.16 12.19
N TRP A 77 11.23 -6.09 12.27
CA TRP A 77 10.25 -6.94 11.56
C TRP A 77 10.61 -7.27 10.11
N ASP A 78 10.40 -8.53 9.75
CA ASP A 78 10.70 -9.03 8.41
C ASP A 78 9.54 -8.69 7.49
N SER A 79 9.77 -7.73 6.60
CA SER A 79 8.72 -7.19 5.73
C SER A 79 8.96 -7.63 4.30
N ALA A 80 7.90 -8.07 3.62
CA ALA A 80 7.97 -8.39 2.21
C ALA A 80 6.85 -7.69 1.42
N LEU A 81 7.20 -7.23 0.21
CA LEU A 81 6.24 -6.78 -0.80
C LEU A 81 5.70 -7.98 -1.57
N TYR A 82 4.37 -8.08 -1.67
CA TYR A 82 3.70 -9.17 -2.36
C TYR A 82 3.24 -8.74 -3.75
N TYR A 83 3.52 -9.56 -4.77
CA TYR A 83 3.24 -9.21 -6.17
C TYR A 83 1.89 -9.71 -6.70
N LYS A 84 1.03 -10.25 -5.83
CA LYS A 84 -0.28 -10.78 -6.24
C LYS A 84 -1.32 -9.70 -6.50
N ASN A 85 -1.38 -8.68 -5.64
CA ASN A 85 -2.37 -7.62 -5.73
C ASN A 85 -1.68 -6.25 -5.61
N PHE A 86 -1.96 -5.41 -6.59
CA PHE A 86 -1.65 -3.99 -6.57
C PHE A 86 -2.92 -3.18 -6.52
N TYR A 87 -2.82 -1.98 -5.95
CA TYR A 87 -3.92 -1.05 -5.83
C TYR A 87 -3.55 0.27 -6.44
N ARG A 88 -4.54 0.91 -7.07
CA ARG A 88 -4.42 2.25 -7.64
C ARG A 88 -5.43 3.18 -7.00
N MET A 89 -4.97 4.32 -6.50
CA MET A 89 -5.82 5.37 -5.93
C MET A 89 -5.26 6.74 -6.27
N ASN A 90 -6.10 7.77 -6.27
CA ASN A 90 -5.62 9.15 -6.30
C ASN A 90 -4.66 9.43 -5.14
N SER A 91 -3.50 10.00 -5.43
CA SER A 91 -2.43 10.27 -4.46
C SER A 91 -2.86 11.18 -3.32
N LYS A 92 -3.67 12.22 -3.60
CA LYS A 92 -4.18 13.12 -2.55
C LYS A 92 -5.10 12.38 -1.59
N ILE A 93 -5.97 11.52 -2.12
CA ILE A 93 -6.86 10.70 -1.31
C ILE A 93 -6.06 9.71 -0.48
N LEU A 94 -5.08 9.02 -1.08
CA LEU A 94 -4.24 8.07 -0.34
C LEU A 94 -3.57 8.74 0.85
N ASN A 95 -3.07 9.97 0.66
CA ASN A 95 -2.39 10.74 1.68
C ASN A 95 -3.27 11.04 2.92
N GLU A 96 -4.59 11.06 2.77
CA GLU A 96 -5.53 11.24 3.88
C GLU A 96 -5.74 9.94 4.69
N TYR A 97 -5.33 8.80 4.16
CA TYR A 97 -5.60 7.48 4.73
C TYR A 97 -4.36 6.69 5.12
N ILE A 98 -3.19 7.28 5.00
CA ILE A 98 -1.92 6.67 5.41
C ILE A 98 -1.21 7.52 6.46
N TYR A 99 -0.34 6.88 7.23
CA TYR A 99 0.49 7.55 8.21
C TYR A 99 1.79 6.77 8.46
N GLU A 100 2.75 7.44 9.07
CA GLU A 100 4.00 6.86 9.55
C GLU A 100 3.92 6.78 11.08
N ASP A 101 4.02 5.58 11.64
CA ASP A 101 4.23 5.40 13.09
C ASP A 101 5.73 5.27 13.41
N GLU A 102 6.07 5.21 14.69
CA GLU A 102 7.47 5.13 15.15
C GLU A 102 8.23 3.99 14.48
N GLU A 103 7.59 2.82 14.33
CA GLU A 103 8.14 1.66 13.65
C GLU A 103 8.39 1.94 12.17
N THR A 104 7.40 2.50 11.45
CA THR A 104 7.54 2.86 10.04
C THR A 104 8.67 3.87 9.82
N ILE A 105 8.79 4.85 10.72
CA ILE A 105 9.86 5.86 10.66
C ILE A 105 11.23 5.20 10.84
N SER A 106 11.35 4.25 11.77
CA SER A 106 12.63 3.57 12.06
C SER A 106 13.15 2.69 10.91
N LEU A 107 12.25 2.21 10.04
CA LEU A 107 12.65 1.42 8.86
C LEU A 107 13.28 2.28 7.77
N GLY A 108 12.86 3.54 7.67
CA GLY A 108 13.32 4.45 6.63
C GLY A 108 12.83 4.04 5.23
N GLN A 109 13.71 4.25 4.24
CA GLN A 109 13.46 3.90 2.85
C GLN A 109 14.00 2.50 2.55
N VAL A 110 13.36 1.83 1.60
CA VAL A 110 13.86 0.58 1.04
C VAL A 110 15.22 0.85 0.36
N SER A 111 16.14 -0.11 0.41
CA SER A 111 17.46 0.06 -0.22
C SER A 111 17.36 0.16 -1.74
N GLU A 112 18.26 0.92 -2.39
CA GLU A 112 18.28 1.08 -3.85
C GLU A 112 18.29 -0.26 -4.60
N VAL A 113 19.00 -1.27 -4.07
CA VAL A 113 19.02 -2.63 -4.64
C VAL A 113 17.62 -3.26 -4.62
N ASN A 114 16.91 -3.12 -3.51
CA ASN A 114 15.55 -3.62 -3.39
C ASN A 114 14.56 -2.80 -4.23
N GLU A 115 14.76 -1.48 -4.38
CA GLU A 115 13.96 -0.66 -5.30
C GLU A 115 14.08 -1.17 -6.74
N LEU A 116 15.31 -1.44 -7.22
CA LEU A 116 15.55 -2.00 -8.54
C LEU A 116 14.91 -3.38 -8.71
N ASN A 117 15.06 -4.26 -7.71
CA ASN A 117 14.42 -5.57 -7.71
C ASN A 117 12.89 -5.48 -7.82
N ILE A 118 12.28 -4.53 -7.11
CA ILE A 118 10.84 -4.29 -7.17
C ILE A 118 10.43 -3.83 -8.57
N LEU A 119 11.16 -2.87 -9.15
CA LEU A 119 10.88 -2.35 -10.48
C LEU A 119 11.02 -3.42 -11.57
N ASP A 120 12.04 -4.27 -11.49
CA ASP A 120 12.25 -5.37 -12.44
C ASP A 120 11.14 -6.42 -12.34
N LYS A 121 10.73 -6.80 -11.13
CA LYS A 121 9.57 -7.69 -10.94
C LYS A 121 8.28 -7.06 -11.45
N LEU A 122 8.02 -5.78 -11.15
CA LEU A 122 6.85 -5.08 -11.68
C LEU A 122 6.83 -5.07 -13.21
N LYS A 123 7.98 -4.81 -13.85
CA LYS A 123 8.09 -4.88 -15.30
C LYS A 123 7.70 -6.25 -15.81
N TYR A 124 8.19 -7.33 -15.19
CA TYR A 124 7.81 -8.69 -15.54
C TYR A 124 6.29 -8.91 -15.41
N TYR A 125 5.69 -8.54 -14.27
CA TYR A 125 4.27 -8.74 -13.99
C TYR A 125 3.33 -7.93 -14.89
N PHE A 126 3.71 -6.71 -15.26
CA PHE A 126 2.88 -5.88 -16.14
C PHE A 126 3.09 -6.13 -17.64
N THR A 127 4.10 -6.92 -18.02
CA THR A 127 4.38 -7.22 -19.45
C THR A 127 4.11 -8.67 -19.84
N THR A 128 3.98 -9.58 -18.87
CA THR A 128 3.74 -11.01 -19.12
C THR A 128 2.25 -11.34 -18.99
N LEU A 129 1.67 -11.98 -20.02
CA LEU A 129 0.25 -12.36 -20.04
C LEU A 129 -0.15 -13.42 -19.00
N ASP A 130 0.82 -14.20 -18.50
CA ASP A 130 0.61 -15.33 -17.58
C ASP A 130 0.71 -14.95 -16.09
N ALA A 131 0.93 -13.68 -15.78
CA ALA A 131 0.96 -13.19 -14.40
C ALA A 131 -0.45 -13.17 -13.79
N ASP A 132 -0.69 -13.93 -12.71
CA ASP A 132 -1.93 -13.86 -11.90
C ASP A 132 -1.98 -12.61 -10.98
N THR A 133 -1.37 -11.51 -11.43
CA THR A 133 -1.31 -10.25 -10.71
C THR A 133 -2.52 -9.39 -11.04
N LYS A 134 -3.17 -8.85 -10.00
CA LYS A 134 -4.38 -8.02 -10.14
C LYS A 134 -4.07 -6.57 -9.82
N LEU A 135 -4.53 -5.66 -10.66
CA LEU A 135 -4.56 -4.23 -10.36
C LEU A 135 -5.98 -3.78 -10.02
N THR A 136 -6.21 -3.42 -8.75
CA THR A 136 -7.51 -2.98 -8.25
C THR A 136 -7.58 -1.46 -8.13
N TYR A 137 -8.62 -0.86 -8.72
CA TYR A 137 -8.84 0.59 -8.70
C TYR A 137 -9.74 0.98 -7.52
N ILE A 138 -9.28 1.88 -6.66
CA ILE A 138 -10.02 2.34 -5.49
C ILE A 138 -10.49 3.77 -5.70
N TYR A 139 -11.81 3.95 -5.77
CA TYR A 139 -12.45 5.25 -5.92
C TYR A 139 -13.24 5.63 -4.66
N PRO A 140 -13.22 6.92 -4.26
CA PRO A 140 -14.15 7.40 -3.24
C PRO A 140 -15.59 7.24 -3.76
N LYS A 141 -16.49 6.78 -2.89
CA LYS A 141 -17.92 6.79 -3.21
C LYS A 141 -18.33 8.25 -3.45
N LYS A 142 -18.80 8.55 -4.67
CA LYS A 142 -19.47 9.83 -4.93
C LYS A 142 -20.74 9.84 -4.08
N ASN A 143 -20.87 10.80 -3.16
CA ASN A 143 -22.15 11.07 -2.52
C ASN A 143 -23.09 11.65 -3.58
N THR A 144 -23.84 10.79 -4.28
CA THR A 144 -25.06 11.21 -4.98
C THR A 144 -26.09 11.56 -3.92
N GLN A 145 -26.00 12.76 -3.36
CA GLN A 145 -27.17 13.40 -2.76
C GLN A 145 -28.12 13.74 -3.91
N SER A 146 -29.00 12.79 -4.25
CA SER A 146 -30.24 13.09 -4.96
C SER A 146 -31.05 14.01 -4.04
N LYS A 147 -30.91 15.32 -4.22
CA LYS A 147 -31.92 16.28 -3.79
C LYS A 147 -33.17 15.97 -4.59
N SER A 148 -34.05 15.15 -4.04
CA SER A 148 -35.43 15.07 -4.46
C SER A 148 -36.04 16.43 -4.17
N ILE A 149 -36.02 17.33 -5.15
CA ILE A 149 -36.87 18.51 -5.15
C ILE A 149 -38.28 17.96 -5.41
N VAL A 150 -39.03 17.75 -4.34
CA VAL A 150 -40.47 17.53 -4.44
C VAL A 150 -41.08 18.93 -4.60
N HIS A 151 -41.64 19.17 -5.79
CA HIS A 151 -42.54 20.29 -6.05
C HIS A 151 -43.90 20.03 -5.40
#